data_AF-H7CDK8-F1
#
_entry.id   AF-H7CDK8-F1
#
_cell.length_a   1.000
_cell.length_b   1.000
_cell.length_c   1.000
_cell.angle_alpha   90.00
_cell.angle_beta   90.00
_cell.angle_gamma   90.00
#
_symmetry.space_group_name_H-M   'P 1'
#
loop_
_entity.id
_entity.type
_entity.pdbx_description
1 polymer ?
#
loop_
_entity_poly.entity_id
_entity_poly.type
_entity_poly.pdbx_seq_one_letter_code
_entity_poly.pdbx_strand_id
1 'polypeptide(L)' 'MKFKIGYVLKNLSNNIKVICISCYIYNFKYKKLILKSLYFKIYDFRNEIIISDYIIIRLYKKSKDCNNRIVKIL' A
#
# COMPACT_ATOMS: atom_id res chain seq x y z
N MET A 1 15.04 7.26 -3.46
CA MET A 1 14.00 6.21 -3.41
C MET A 1 12.79 6.73 -2.64
N LYS A 2 11.57 6.57 -3.17
CA LYS A 2 10.36 7.06 -2.50
C LYS A 2 9.72 5.92 -1.69
N PHE A 3 9.74 6.05 -0.38
CA PHE A 3 8.92 5.24 0.52
C PHE A 3 7.47 5.70 0.43
N LYS A 4 6.52 4.78 0.65
CA LYS A 4 5.09 5.11 0.77
C LYS A 4 4.57 4.50 2.05
N ILE A 5 3.61 5.18 2.67
CA ILE A 5 2.86 4.65 3.81
C ILE A 5 1.53 4.15 3.27
N GLY A 6 1.14 2.97 3.68
CA GLY A 6 -0.15 2.39 3.33
C GLY A 6 -0.81 1.74 4.53
N TYR A 7 -2.12 1.61 4.44
CA TYR A 7 -2.98 1.00 5.43
C TYR A 7 -3.44 -0.39 4.96
N VAL A 8 -3.41 -1.38 5.84
CA VAL A 8 -3.81 -2.76 5.51
C VAL A 8 -5.32 -2.90 5.59
N LEU A 9 -5.96 -3.12 4.44
CA LEU A 9 -7.42 -3.23 4.37
C LEU A 9 -7.93 -4.64 4.61
N LYS A 10 -7.33 -5.62 3.95
CA LYS A 10 -7.80 -7.01 4.01
C LYS A 10 -6.73 -8.00 3.60
N ASN A 11 -6.90 -9.24 4.05
CA ASN A 11 -6.11 -10.39 3.62
C ASN A 11 -6.82 -11.06 2.44
N LEU A 12 -6.10 -11.29 1.35
CA LEU A 12 -6.60 -12.06 0.18
C LEU A 12 -6.31 -13.55 0.35
N SER A 13 -5.16 -13.87 0.93
CA SER A 13 -4.73 -15.22 1.31
C SER A 13 -3.80 -15.09 2.51
N ASN A 14 -3.32 -16.21 3.06
CA ASN A 14 -2.43 -16.19 4.23
C ASN A 14 -1.25 -15.21 4.02
N ASN A 15 -0.63 -15.25 2.83
CA ASN A 15 0.61 -14.52 2.55
C ASN A 15 0.41 -13.27 1.67
N ILE A 16 -0.81 -12.99 1.19
CA ILE A 16 -1.08 -11.84 0.31
C ILE A 16 -2.10 -10.92 0.96
N LYS A 17 -1.72 -9.65 1.10
CA LYS A 17 -2.50 -8.60 1.75
C LYS A 17 -2.74 -7.45 0.79
N VAL A 18 -3.88 -6.76 0.96
CA VAL A 18 -4.24 -5.57 0.18
C VAL A 18 -4.00 -4.34 1.02
N ILE A 19 -3.22 -3.42 0.48
CA ILE A 19 -2.88 -2.16 1.13
C ILE A 19 -3.43 -1.00 0.32
N CYS A 20 -4.00 -0.04 1.03
CA CYS A 20 -4.46 1.23 0.51
C CYS A 20 -3.40 2.29 0.71
N ILE A 21 -3.13 3.07 -0.32
CA ILE A 21 -2.32 4.28 -0.24
C ILE A 21 -3.20 5.42 -0.74
N SER A 22 -3.43 6.39 0.13
CA SER A 22 -4.17 7.59 -0.24
C SER A 22 -3.20 8.73 -0.53
N CYS A 23 -3.40 9.44 -1.62
CA CYS A 23 -2.66 10.64 -1.97
C CYS A 23 -3.63 11.76 -2.37
N TYR A 24 -3.26 13.00 -2.06
CA TYR A 24 -4.00 14.15 -2.54
C TYR A 24 -3.55 14.49 -3.96
N ILE A 25 -4.51 14.67 -4.85
CA ILE A 25 -4.30 15.14 -6.22
C ILE A 25 -5.08 16.43 -6.38
N TYR A 26 -4.40 17.47 -6.87
CA TYR A 26 -5.05 18.74 -7.16
C TYR A 26 -5.81 18.65 -8.48
N ASN A 27 -7.09 19.03 -8.45
CA ASN A 27 -7.90 19.14 -9.65
C ASN A 27 -7.94 20.60 -10.11
N PHE A 28 -7.28 20.88 -11.25
CA PHE A 28 -7.18 22.22 -11.81
C PHE A 28 -8.53 22.80 -12.27
N LYS A 29 -9.45 21.96 -12.75
CA LYS A 29 -10.77 22.42 -13.24
C LYS A 29 -11.63 22.98 -12.11
N TYR A 30 -11.63 22.30 -10.95
CA TYR A 30 -12.43 22.69 -9.80
C TYR A 30 -11.64 23.44 -8.72
N LYS A 31 -10.33 23.68 -8.94
CA LYS A 31 -9.40 24.28 -7.99
C LYS A 31 -9.45 23.64 -6.58
N LYS A 32 -9.57 22.31 -6.52
CA LYS A 32 -9.77 21.56 -5.26
C LYS A 32 -8.84 20.36 -5.13
N LEU A 33 -8.35 20.10 -3.91
CA LEU A 33 -7.62 18.87 -3.58
C LEU A 33 -8.61 17.71 -3.41
N ILE A 34 -8.35 16.61 -4.13
CA ILE A 34 -9.15 15.39 -4.07
C ILE A 34 -8.29 14.28 -3.49
N LEU A 35 -8.83 13.55 -2.53
CA LEU A 35 -8.19 12.34 -2.01
C LEU A 35 -8.38 11.20 -3.02
N LYS A 36 -7.29 10.65 -3.54
CA LYS A 36 -7.30 9.47 -4.40
C LYS A 36 -6.66 8.30 -3.66
N SER A 37 -7.41 7.21 -3.54
CA SER A 37 -6.93 5.95 -2.96
C SER A 37 -6.48 4.99 -4.05
N LEU A 38 -5.32 4.39 -3.85
CA LEU A 38 -4.71 3.38 -4.71
C LEU A 38 -4.54 2.08 -3.93
N TYR A 39 -4.82 0.95 -4.56
CA TYR A 39 -4.78 -0.36 -3.91
C TYR A 39 -3.64 -1.19 -4.49
N PHE A 40 -2.86 -1.80 -3.60
CA PHE A 40 -1.72 -2.64 -3.97
C PHE A 40 -1.76 -3.98 -3.25
N LYS A 41 -1.32 -5.04 -3.94
CA LYS A 41 -1.06 -6.34 -3.32
C LYS A 41 0.35 -6.37 -2.78
N ILE A 42 0.50 -6.90 -1.57
CA ILE A 42 1.79 -7.07 -0.92
C ILE A 42 1.91 -8.51 -0.43
N TYR A 43 3.11 -9.05 -0.60
CA TYR A 43 3.46 -10.38 -0.14
C TYR A 43 4.11 -10.28 1.24
N ASP A 44 3.49 -10.91 2.22
CA ASP A 44 4.00 -11.11 3.56
C ASP A 44 4.33 -12.59 3.76
N PHE A 45 5.61 -12.91 3.97
CA PHE A 45 6.03 -14.29 4.17
C PHE A 45 5.84 -14.75 5.62
N ARG A 46 6.01 -13.84 6.58
CA ARG A 46 5.99 -14.15 8.02
C ARG A 46 4.59 -14.04 8.62
N ASN A 47 3.65 -13.48 7.85
CA ASN A 47 2.27 -13.21 8.26
C ASN A 47 2.14 -12.34 9.51
N GLU A 48 3.13 -11.48 9.77
CA GLU A 48 3.17 -10.58 10.92
C GLU A 48 2.19 -9.41 10.79
N ILE A 49 1.79 -9.07 9.57
CA ILE A 49 0.92 -7.91 9.32
C ILE A 49 -0.55 -8.21 9.67
N ILE A 50 -1.20 -7.33 10.41
CA ILE A 50 -2.61 -7.46 10.76
C ILE A 50 -3.44 -6.45 9.95
N ILE A 51 -4.72 -6.76 9.78
CA ILE A 51 -5.67 -5.80 9.22
C ILE A 51 -5.70 -4.57 10.15
N SER A 52 -5.69 -3.39 9.55
CA SER A 52 -5.60 -2.09 10.23
C SER A 52 -4.21 -1.59 10.59
N ASP A 53 -3.15 -2.35 10.29
CA ASP A 53 -1.79 -1.84 10.46
C ASP A 53 -1.45 -0.77 9.43
N TYR A 54 -0.57 0.15 9.83
CA TYR A 54 0.12 1.06 8.93
C TYR A 54 1.50 0.53 8.59
N ILE A 55 1.86 0.57 7.31
CA ILE A 55 3.08 -0.06 6.81
C ILE A 55 3.82 0.88 5.90
N ILE A 56 5.13 0.96 6.11
CA ILE A 56 6.06 1.58 5.18
C ILE A 56 6.43 0.55 4.13
N ILE A 57 6.12 0.89 2.88
CA ILE A 57 6.38 0.05 1.72
C ILE A 57 7.33 0.74 0.76
N ARG A 58 8.06 -0.09 0.01
CA ARG A 58 8.93 0.36 -1.05
C ARG A 58 8.70 -0.49 -2.29
N LEU A 59 8.71 0.16 -3.45
CA LEU A 59 8.65 -0.52 -4.75
C LEU A 59 9.85 -1.48 -4.87
N TYR A 60 9.53 -2.74 -5.16
CA TYR A 60 10.47 -3.83 -5.36
C TYR A 60 9.88 -4.83 -6.36
N LYS A 61 10.56 -5.07 -7.47
CA LYS A 61 10.05 -5.95 -8.53
C LYS A 61 10.27 -7.42 -8.15
N LYS A 62 9.30 -8.04 -7.46
CA LYS A 62 9.34 -9.46 -7.09
C LYS A 62 8.61 -10.35 -8.09
N SER A 63 7.44 -9.92 -8.56
CA SER A 63 6.64 -10.65 -9.56
C SER A 63 5.76 -9.70 -10.35
N LYS A 64 5.06 -10.19 -11.38
CA LYS A 64 4.14 -9.39 -12.21
C LYS A 64 3.09 -8.67 -11.35
N ASP A 65 2.63 -9.31 -10.28
CA ASP A 65 1.49 -8.85 -9.47
C ASP A 65 1.87 -8.36 -8.05
N CYS A 66 3.09 -8.64 -7.56
CA CYS A 66 3.58 -8.19 -6.26
C CYS A 66 4.86 -7.38 -6.43
N ASN A 67 4.70 -6.07 -6.57
CA ASN A 67 5.79 -5.12 -6.83
C ASN A 67 6.18 -4.27 -5.62
N ASN A 68 5.75 -4.64 -4.42
CA ASN A 68 6.02 -3.89 -3.21
C ASN A 68 6.64 -4.79 -2.14
N ARG A 69 7.70 -4.30 -1.50
CA ARG A 69 8.34 -4.91 -0.34
C ARG A 69 8.00 -4.10 0.91
N ILE A 70 7.72 -4.80 2.00
CA ILE A 70 7.52 -4.22 3.32
C ILE A 70 8.88 -3.82 3.88
N VAL A 71 8.96 -2.61 4.42
CA VAL A 71 10.17 -2.10 5.08
C VAL A 71 9.99 -2.12 6.59
N LYS A 72 8.84 -1.64 7.07
CA LYS A 72 8.54 -1.53 8.50
C LYS A 72 7.03 -1.49 8.73
N ILE A 73 6.58 -2.12 9.81
CA ILE A 73 5.23 -1.99 10.38
C ILE A 73 5.30 -0.87 11.43
N LEU A 74 4.36 0.07 11.38
CA LEU A 74 4.27 1.23 12.27
C LEU A 74 3.40 0.93 13.49
#